data_AF-A0A956RCG7-F1
#
_entry.id   AF-A0A956RCG7-F1
#
_cell.length_a   1.000
_cell.length_b   1.000
_cell.length_c   1.000
_cell.angle_alpha   90.00
_cell.angle_beta   90.00
_cell.angle_gamma   90.00
#
_symmetry.space_group_name_H-M   'P 1'
#
loop_
_entity.id
_entity.type
_entity.pdbx_description
1 polymer ?
#
loop_
_entity_poly.entity_id
_entity_poly.type
_entity_poly.pdbx_seq_one_letter_code
_entity_poly.pdbx_strand_id
1 'polypeptide(L)'
;MTSLGSSRLLVTAGAGGVGKTTVAAALAVAGALAGKRTAVLTIDPARRLADSLGLGQLTGELRAVDPVIFTRAGLAPGGELWAMMLDVHTTSDQMVKRFAPDAETARAILDNKYYRYFSTSLSGSQE
;
A
#
# COMPACT_ATOMS: atom_id res chain seq x y z
N MET A 1 -6.54 9.40 -25.05
CA MET A 1 -6.50 8.40 -23.96
C MET A 1 -5.09 7.86 -23.88
N THR A 2 -4.34 8.20 -22.84
CA THR A 2 -2.98 7.68 -22.61
C THR A 2 -3.06 6.16 -22.48
N SER A 3 -2.22 5.43 -23.22
CA SER A 3 -2.20 3.96 -23.15
C SER A 3 -1.86 3.51 -21.73
N LEU A 4 -2.80 2.85 -21.05
CA LEU A 4 -2.60 2.23 -19.74
C LEU A 4 -1.44 1.21 -19.76
N GLY A 5 -1.05 0.72 -20.94
CA GLY A 5 0.04 -0.22 -21.14
C GLY A 5 1.44 0.36 -20.88
N SER A 6 1.67 1.67 -21.01
CA SER A 6 3.00 2.29 -20.81
C SER A 6 3.15 3.07 -19.50
N SER A 7 2.05 3.30 -18.77
CA SER A 7 2.08 4.03 -17.50
C SER A 7 2.81 3.25 -16.40
N ARG A 8 3.63 3.97 -15.62
CA ARG A 8 4.36 3.42 -14.45
C ARG A 8 3.66 3.68 -13.12
N LEU A 9 2.72 4.62 -13.09
CA LEU A 9 1.92 4.98 -11.92
C LEU A 9 0.47 5.15 -12.35
N LEU A 10 -0.44 4.49 -11.63
CA LEU A 10 -1.88 4.63 -11.78
C LEU A 10 -2.46 5.02 -10.42
N VAL A 11 -3.26 6.08 -10.39
CA VAL A 11 -3.89 6.57 -9.16
C VAL A 11 -5.41 6.42 -9.32
N THR A 12 -6.02 5.67 -8.42
CA THR A 12 -7.48 5.53 -8.33
C THR A 12 -8.03 6.51 -7.30
N ALA A 13 -8.71 7.56 -7.76
CA ALA A 13 -9.31 8.59 -6.91
C ALA A 13 -10.85 8.62 -7.04
N GLY A 14 -11.52 9.18 -6.05
CA GLY A 14 -12.99 9.22 -5.96
C GLY A 14 -13.50 9.21 -4.52
N ALA A 15 -14.81 9.33 -4.33
CA ALA A 15 -15.44 9.35 -3.01
C ALA A 15 -15.25 8.04 -2.22
N GLY A 16 -15.59 8.04 -0.92
CA GLY A 16 -15.60 6.85 -0.08
C GLY A 16 -16.56 5.77 -0.62
N GLY A 17 -16.17 4.50 -0.59
CA GLY A 17 -17.05 3.38 -0.97
C GLY A 17 -17.28 3.15 -2.46
N VAL A 18 -16.71 3.97 -3.37
CA VAL A 18 -16.91 3.80 -4.83
C VAL A 18 -16.08 2.68 -5.48
N GLY A 19 -15.34 1.91 -4.69
CA GLY A 19 -14.57 0.75 -5.18
C GLY A 19 -13.13 1.05 -5.62
N LYS A 20 -12.54 2.19 -5.22
CA LYS A 20 -11.15 2.57 -5.55
C LYS A 20 -10.14 1.44 -5.32
N THR A 21 -10.15 0.87 -4.11
CA THR A 21 -9.25 -0.21 -3.70
C THR A 21 -9.40 -1.45 -4.58
N THR A 22 -10.64 -1.81 -4.92
CA THR A 22 -10.94 -2.94 -5.80
C THR A 22 -10.41 -2.70 -7.21
N VAL A 23 -10.64 -1.50 -7.76
CA VAL A 23 -10.14 -1.12 -9.09
C VAL A 23 -8.61 -1.10 -9.12
N ALA A 24 -7.96 -0.53 -8.10
CA ALA A 24 -6.50 -0.52 -7.99
C ALA A 24 -5.92 -1.94 -7.96
N ALA A 25 -6.51 -2.84 -7.16
CA ALA A 25 -6.11 -4.23 -7.10
C ALA A 25 -6.30 -4.96 -8.44
N ALA A 26 -7.43 -4.74 -9.11
CA ALA A 26 -7.72 -5.32 -10.42
C ALA A 26 -6.72 -4.85 -11.50
N LEU A 27 -6.37 -3.56 -11.51
CA LEU A 27 -5.35 -3.01 -12.40
C LEU A 27 -3.96 -3.61 -12.12
N ALA A 28 -3.60 -3.80 -10.85
CA ALA A 28 -2.33 -4.41 -10.48
C ALA A 28 -2.26 -5.89 -10.89
N VAL A 29 -3.35 -6.65 -10.71
CA VAL A 29 -3.50 -8.02 -11.20
C VAL A 29 -3.35 -8.07 -12.73
N ALA A 30 -4.05 -7.19 -13.46
CA ALA A 30 -3.95 -7.13 -14.92
C ALA A 30 -2.51 -6.85 -15.39
N GLY A 31 -1.78 -5.99 -14.69
CA GLY A 31 -0.35 -5.76 -14.96
C GLY A 31 0.51 -7.01 -14.74
N ALA A 32 0.28 -7.76 -13.66
CA ALA A 32 0.99 -9.01 -13.39
C ALA A 32 0.67 -10.08 -14.43
N LEU A 33 -0.59 -10.20 -14.87
CA LEU A 33 -0.99 -11.09 -15.97
C LEU A 33 -0.30 -10.71 -17.28
N ALA A 34 -0.10 -9.41 -17.52
CA ALA A 34 0.63 -8.88 -18.69
C ALA A 34 2.16 -8.99 -18.57
N GLY A 35 2.70 -9.73 -17.59
CA GLY A 35 4.15 -9.95 -17.47
C GLY A 35 4.90 -8.88 -16.69
N LYS A 36 4.21 -7.91 -16.07
CA LYS A 36 4.85 -6.83 -15.34
C LYS A 36 5.08 -7.20 -13.87
N ARG A 37 6.04 -6.52 -13.25
CA ARG A 37 6.18 -6.46 -11.80
C ARG A 37 5.35 -5.28 -11.29
N THR A 38 4.18 -5.55 -10.73
CA THR A 38 3.22 -4.54 -10.26
C THR A 38 3.10 -4.56 -8.75
N ALA A 39 2.90 -3.38 -8.18
CA ALA A 39 2.57 -3.22 -6.77
C ALA A 39 1.23 -2.48 -6.63
N VAL A 40 0.35 -2.97 -5.76
CA VAL A 40 -0.82 -2.23 -5.29
C VAL A 40 -0.54 -1.62 -3.92
N LEU A 41 -0.78 -0.32 -3.80
CA LEU A 41 -0.64 0.42 -2.55
C LEU A 41 -2.04 0.88 -2.13
N THR A 42 -2.42 0.61 -0.88
CA THR A 42 -3.66 1.10 -0.28
C THR A 42 -3.36 1.89 0.99
N ILE A 43 -4.18 2.87 1.30
CA ILE A 43 -4.15 3.61 2.58
C ILE A 43 -5.22 3.10 3.56
N ASP A 44 -6.21 2.36 3.07
CA ASP A 44 -7.28 1.79 3.88
C ASP A 44 -6.79 0.46 4.50
N PRO A 45 -6.97 0.23 5.82
CA PRO A 45 -6.78 -1.06 6.49
C PRO A 45 -7.79 -2.13 6.04
N ALA A 46 -8.16 -2.13 4.76
CA ALA A 46 -9.10 -3.04 4.15
C ALA A 46 -8.59 -4.48 4.25
N ARG A 47 -8.94 -5.13 5.37
CA ARG A 47 -8.69 -6.54 5.65
C ARG A 47 -9.10 -7.44 4.49
N ARG A 48 -10.21 -7.07 3.83
CA ARG A 48 -10.74 -7.75 2.65
C ARG A 48 -9.74 -7.85 1.49
N LEU A 49 -8.93 -6.81 1.25
CA LEU A 49 -7.91 -6.86 0.19
C LEU A 49 -6.78 -7.80 0.59
N ALA A 50 -6.29 -7.71 1.82
CA ALA A 50 -5.25 -8.60 2.34
C ALA A 50 -5.67 -10.07 2.27
N ASP A 51 -6.91 -10.35 2.67
CA ASP A 51 -7.50 -11.70 2.62
C ASP A 51 -7.61 -12.21 1.18
N SER A 52 -8.10 -11.38 0.25
CA SER A 52 -8.24 -11.74 -1.17
C SER A 52 -6.89 -12.02 -1.85
N LEU A 53 -5.82 -11.39 -1.35
CA LEU A 53 -4.45 -11.60 -1.82
C LEU A 53 -3.70 -12.70 -1.03
N GLY A 54 -4.34 -13.35 -0.06
CA GLY A 54 -3.71 -14.41 0.75
C GLY A 54 -2.62 -13.92 1.71
N LEU A 55 -2.59 -12.63 2.03
CA LEU A 55 -1.55 -12.00 2.85
C LEU A 55 -1.89 -11.92 4.34
N GLY A 56 -3.18 -12.10 4.70
CA GLY A 56 -3.72 -12.02 6.07
C GLY A 56 -3.74 -10.60 6.65
N GLN A 57 -2.65 -9.85 6.51
CA GLN A 57 -2.54 -8.44 6.86
C GLN A 57 -1.57 -7.72 5.93
N LEU A 58 -1.94 -6.49 5.54
CA LEU A 58 -1.03 -5.57 4.87
C LEU A 58 -0.36 -4.64 5.88
N THR A 59 0.92 -4.35 5.65
CA THR A 59 1.76 -3.48 6.46
C THR A 59 2.47 -2.48 5.57
N GLY A 60 3.24 -1.56 6.15
CA GLY A 60 4.13 -0.63 5.42
C GLY A 60 5.29 -1.30 4.66
N GLU A 61 5.33 -2.63 4.61
CA GLU A 61 6.34 -3.39 3.89
C GLU A 61 5.70 -4.04 2.66
N LEU A 62 6.42 -4.00 1.53
CA LEU A 62 6.01 -4.68 0.31
C LEU A 62 6.07 -6.19 0.50
N ARG A 63 4.95 -6.86 0.21
CA ARG A 63 4.85 -8.32 0.22
C ARG A 63 4.47 -8.84 -1.16
N ALA A 64 5.17 -9.86 -1.61
CA ALA A 64 4.80 -10.58 -2.82
C ALA A 64 3.55 -11.42 -2.56
N VAL A 65 2.62 -11.42 -3.52
CA VAL A 65 1.47 -12.31 -3.53
C VAL A 65 1.90 -13.66 -4.06
N ASP A 66 1.62 -14.73 -3.32
CA ASP A 66 1.97 -16.08 -3.71
C ASP A 66 1.27 -16.45 -5.05
N PRO A 67 2.01 -16.95 -6.05
CA PRO A 67 1.44 -17.40 -7.32
C PRO A 67 0.28 -18.40 -7.17
N VAL A 68 0.24 -19.18 -6.10
CA VAL A 68 -0.85 -20.12 -5.81
C VAL A 68 -2.22 -19.44 -5.74
N ILE A 69 -2.27 -18.16 -5.33
CA ILE A 69 -3.49 -17.37 -5.28
C ILE A 69 -4.06 -17.19 -6.69
N PHE A 70 -3.19 -16.93 -7.68
CA PHE A 70 -3.59 -16.83 -9.08
C PHE A 70 -4.02 -18.18 -9.64
N THR A 71 -3.25 -19.24 -9.37
CA THR A 71 -3.57 -20.58 -9.86
C THR A 71 -4.93 -21.06 -9.35
N ARG A 72 -5.27 -20.79 -8.08
CA ARG A 72 -6.61 -21.08 -7.51
C ARG A 72 -7.74 -20.32 -8.21
N ALA A 73 -7.44 -19.16 -8.79
CA ALA A 73 -8.37 -18.39 -9.59
C ALA A 73 -8.38 -18.77 -11.09
N GLY A 74 -7.65 -19.82 -11.49
CA GLY A 74 -7.52 -20.22 -12.89
C GLY A 74 -6.65 -19.27 -13.73
N LEU A 75 -5.78 -18.49 -13.07
CA LEU A 75 -4.92 -17.50 -13.68
C LEU A 75 -3.45 -17.96 -13.68
N ALA A 76 -2.73 -17.60 -14.73
CA ALA A 76 -1.29 -17.82 -14.87
C ALA A 76 -0.60 -16.47 -15.08
N PRO A 77 -0.08 -15.82 -14.03
CA PRO A 77 0.60 -14.54 -14.17
C PRO A 77 1.93 -14.73 -14.88
N GLY A 78 2.20 -13.91 -15.90
CA GLY A 78 3.52 -13.83 -16.53
C GLY A 78 4.52 -12.99 -15.74
N GLY A 79 4.05 -12.28 -14.70
CA GLY A 79 4.83 -11.34 -13.89
C GLY A 79 4.58 -11.52 -12.40
N GLU A 80 4.72 -10.45 -11.62
CA GLU A 80 4.65 -10.48 -10.16
C GLU A 80 3.64 -9.45 -9.66
N LEU A 81 2.86 -9.82 -8.65
CA LEU A 81 2.02 -8.90 -7.89
C LEU A 81 2.58 -8.73 -6.48
N TRP A 82 2.72 -7.48 -6.08
CA TRP A 82 3.11 -7.07 -4.74
C TRP A 82 2.01 -6.21 -4.12
N ALA A 83 1.93 -6.21 -2.81
CA ALA A 83 1.00 -5.35 -2.08
C ALA A 83 1.65 -4.77 -0.83
N MET A 84 1.26 -3.54 -0.51
CA MET A 84 1.54 -2.91 0.78
C MET A 84 0.38 -2.01 1.20
N MET A 85 0.28 -1.75 2.49
CA MET A 85 -0.58 -0.72 3.02
C MET A 85 0.29 0.41 3.56
N LEU A 86 0.05 1.62 3.06
CA LEU A 86 0.69 2.79 3.61
C LEU A 86 0.04 3.11 4.96
N ASP A 87 0.87 3.15 6.00
CA ASP A 87 0.46 3.61 7.32
C ASP A 87 1.11 4.96 7.60
N VAL A 88 0.27 5.97 7.85
CA VAL A 88 0.69 7.35 8.11
C VAL A 88 1.60 7.43 9.32
N HIS A 89 1.35 6.62 10.36
CA HIS A 89 2.16 6.63 11.57
C HIS A 89 3.56 6.12 11.28
N THR A 90 3.69 4.89 10.79
CA THR A 90 5.01 4.31 10.48
C THR A 90 5.76 5.10 9.39
N THR A 91 5.05 5.66 8.40
CA THR A 91 5.66 6.54 7.40
C THR A 91 6.21 7.81 8.05
N SER A 92 5.46 8.42 8.97
CA SER A 92 5.90 9.60 9.73
C SER A 92 7.12 9.29 10.60
N ASP A 93 7.14 8.14 11.28
CA ASP A 93 8.27 7.68 12.08
C ASP A 93 9.53 7.53 11.22
N GLN A 94 9.39 6.96 10.02
CA GLN A 94 10.49 6.82 9.08
C GLN A 94 11.00 8.17 8.57
N MET A 95 10.11 9.14 8.33
CA MET A 95 10.53 10.50 7.97
C MET A 95 11.34 11.15 9.10
N VAL A 96 10.90 11.03 10.35
CA VAL A 96 11.65 11.56 11.50
C VAL A 96 13.04 10.92 11.58
N LYS A 97 13.13 9.60 11.50
CA LYS A 97 14.42 8.89 11.55
C LYS A 97 15.35 9.27 10.38
N ARG A 98 14.79 9.57 9.21
CA ARG A 98 15.56 9.90 8.00
C ARG A 98 16.06 11.34 7.97
N PHE A 99 15.28 12.27 8.51
CA PHE A 99 15.52 13.71 8.34
C PHE A 99 15.88 14.45 9.63
N ALA A 100 15.78 13.81 10.80
CA ALA A 100 16.29 14.41 12.03
C ALA A 100 17.80 14.67 11.90
N PRO A 101 18.31 15.78 12.45
CA PRO A 101 19.74 16.12 12.39
C PRO A 101 20.64 15.03 13.00
N ASP A 102 20.13 14.36 14.04
CA ASP A 102 20.83 13.33 14.79
C ASP A 102 19.83 12.36 15.48
N ALA A 103 20.37 11.27 16.03
CA ALA A 103 19.59 10.23 16.68
C ALA A 103 18.93 10.69 18.00
N GLU A 104 19.51 11.67 18.69
CA GLU A 104 18.97 12.22 19.93
C GLU A 104 17.70 13.03 19.64
N THR A 105 17.76 13.90 18.64
CA THR A 105 16.63 14.69 18.13
C THR A 105 15.52 13.78 17.59
N ALA A 106 15.88 12.75 16.81
CA ALA A 106 14.91 11.76 16.34
C ALA A 106 14.16 11.12 17.51
N ARG A 107 14.90 10.69 18.54
CA ARG A 107 14.32 10.08 19.75
C ARG A 107 13.43 11.05 20.52
N ALA A 108 13.88 12.29 20.71
CA ALA A 108 13.09 13.33 21.38
C ALA A 108 11.76 13.60 20.67
N ILE A 109 11.75 13.58 19.32
CA ILE A 109 10.52 13.72 18.53
C ILE A 109 9.63 12.48 18.67
N LEU A 110 10.16 11.28 18.50
CA LEU A 110 9.39 10.03 18.58
C LEU A 110 8.78 9.80 19.98
N ASP A 111 9.50 10.18 21.04
CA ASP A 111 9.04 10.06 22.43
C ASP A 111 8.02 11.16 22.80
N ASN A 112 7.92 12.23 22.02
CA ASN A 112 7.02 13.36 22.27
C ASN A 112 5.55 12.94 22.21
N LYS A 113 4.80 13.23 23.29
CA LYS A 113 3.38 12.89 23.40
C LYS A 113 2.49 13.54 22.33
N TYR A 114 2.83 14.76 21.89
CA TYR A 114 2.09 15.46 20.84
C TYR A 114 2.35 14.81 19.48
N TYR A 115 3.61 14.48 19.19
CA TYR A 115 3.95 13.75 17.98
C TYR A 115 3.21 12.41 17.88
N ARG A 116 3.24 11.60 18.95
CA ARG A 116 2.52 10.32 19.00
C ARG A 116 1.01 10.48 18.84
N TYR A 117 0.43 11.53 19.43
CA TYR A 117 -0.99 11.83 19.25
C TYR A 117 -1.33 12.21 17.81
N PHE A 118 -0.56 13.12 17.19
CA PHE A 118 -0.84 13.55 15.81
C PHE A 118 -0.58 12.46 14.78
N SER A 119 0.53 11.73 14.90
CA SER A 119 0.89 10.65 13.97
C SER A 119 -0.12 9.49 13.97
N THR A 120 -0.78 9.23 15.10
CA THR A 120 -1.85 8.22 15.19
C THR A 120 -3.21 8.75 14.76
N SER A 121 -3.56 10.00 15.11
CA SER A 121 -4.87 10.59 14.81
C SER A 121 -5.04 11.04 13.35
N LEU A 122 -3.96 11.41 12.65
CA LEU A 122 -4.00 11.70 11.22
C LEU A 122 -4.29 10.47 10.34
N SER A 123 -4.16 9.25 10.88
CA SER A 123 -4.46 8.02 10.13
C SER A 123 -5.96 7.81 9.92
N GLY A 124 -6.81 8.36 10.79
CA GLY A 124 -8.28 8.20 10.75
C GLY A 124 -9.04 9.34 10.06
N SER A 125 -8.36 10.42 9.68
CA SER A 125 -8.96 11.65 9.13
C SER A 125 -8.66 11.90 7.65
N GLN A 126 -8.28 10.86 6.90
CA GLN A 126 -7.86 11.00 5.49
C GLN A 126 -9.05 11.06 4.52
N GLU A 127 -8.92 11.91 3.50
CA GLU A 127 -9.83 12.15 2.38
C GLU A 127 -10.03 10.94 1.43
#